data_AF-A0A2E7PL38-F1
#
_entry.id   AF-A0A2E7PL38-F1
#
_cell.length_a   1.000
_cell.length_b   1.000
_cell.length_c   1.000
_cell.angle_alpha   90.00
_cell.angle_beta   90.00
_cell.angle_gamma   90.00
#
_symmetry.space_group_name_H-M   'P 1'
#
loop_
_entity.id
_entity.type
_entity.pdbx_description
1 polymer ?
#
loop_
_entity_poly.entity_id
_entity_poly.type
_entity_poly.pdbx_seq_one_letter_code
_entity_poly.pdbx_strand_id
1 'polypeptide(L)'
;MEPKVNEYLSLVMRLIFAFGLSFELPVVLSLLAKVGIVTADGLKKKRRYAIVIAFVAAAILTPPDPLSQLALAIPIILLYEISIYCAVLIGRQHNNARASDA
;
A
#
# COMPACT_ATOMS: atom_id res chain seq x y z
N MET A 1 -14.23 -27.89 -22.13
CA MET A 1 -13.24 -26.80 -22.28
C MET A 1 -13.57 -25.71 -21.27
N GLU A 2 -13.31 -25.89 -19.96
CA GLU A 2 -13.65 -24.85 -18.95
C GLU A 2 -12.68 -24.67 -17.74
N PRO A 3 -11.37 -25.01 -17.79
CA PRO A 3 -10.47 -24.68 -16.67
C PRO A 3 -10.15 -23.16 -16.56
N LYS A 4 -10.23 -22.41 -17.68
CA LYS A 4 -9.80 -21.00 -17.75
C LYS A 4 -10.64 -20.04 -16.91
N VAL A 5 -11.96 -20.27 -16.82
CA VAL A 5 -12.85 -19.38 -16.07
C VAL A 5 -12.62 -19.53 -14.57
N ASN A 6 -12.43 -20.76 -14.09
CA ASN A 6 -12.21 -21.01 -12.66
C ASN A 6 -10.85 -20.44 -12.18
N GLU A 7 -9.80 -20.57 -13.00
CA GLU A 7 -8.49 -19.94 -12.73
C GLU A 7 -8.59 -18.41 -12.75
N TYR A 8 -9.29 -17.83 -13.72
CA TYR A 8 -9.50 -16.38 -13.81
C TYR A 8 -10.31 -15.85 -12.62
N LEU A 9 -11.43 -16.49 -12.26
CA LEU A 9 -12.24 -16.09 -11.12
C LEU A 9 -11.47 -16.21 -9.81
N SER A 10 -10.68 -17.28 -9.63
CA SER A 10 -9.81 -17.41 -8.46
C SER A 10 -8.76 -16.30 -8.41
N LEU A 11 -8.19 -15.89 -9.55
CA LEU A 11 -7.23 -14.79 -9.62
C LEU A 11 -7.90 -13.45 -9.27
N VAL A 12 -9.09 -13.18 -9.83
CA VAL A 12 -9.85 -11.95 -9.55
C VAL A 12 -10.27 -11.88 -8.08
N MET A 13 -10.75 -12.98 -7.49
CA MET A 13 -11.09 -13.03 -6.07
C MET A 13 -9.88 -12.75 -5.17
N ARG A 14 -8.73 -13.36 -5.47
CA ARG A 14 -7.48 -13.08 -4.74
C ARG A 14 -7.04 -11.64 -4.89
N LEU A 15 -7.12 -11.08 -6.10
CA LEU A 15 -6.85 -9.66 -6.36
C LEU A 15 -7.73 -8.77 -5.48
N ILE A 16 -9.05 -8.91 -5.54
CA ILE A 16 -10.00 -8.11 -4.74
C ILE A 16 -9.66 -8.21 -3.26
N PHE A 17 -9.35 -9.41 -2.76
CA PHE A 17 -8.95 -9.61 -1.37
C PHE A 17 -7.63 -8.90 -1.02
N ALA A 18 -6.60 -9.07 -1.84
CA ALA A 18 -5.30 -8.40 -1.68
C ALA A 18 -5.44 -6.89 -1.66
N PHE A 19 -6.22 -6.38 -2.62
CA PHE A 19 -6.51 -4.99 -2.79
C PHE A 19 -7.22 -4.45 -1.55
N GLY A 20 -8.33 -5.06 -1.15
CA GLY A 20 -9.05 -4.67 0.07
C GLY A 20 -8.14 -4.62 1.29
N LEU A 21 -7.29 -5.64 1.48
CA LEU A 21 -6.33 -5.67 2.57
C LEU A 21 -5.25 -4.58 2.46
N SER A 22 -4.76 -4.30 1.26
CA SER A 22 -3.76 -3.24 1.04
C SER A 22 -4.32 -1.83 1.22
N PHE A 23 -5.63 -1.63 1.07
CA PHE A 23 -6.30 -0.35 1.36
C PHE A 23 -6.34 -0.02 2.87
N GLU A 24 -6.15 -1.01 3.75
CA GLU A 24 -5.94 -0.76 5.19
C GLU A 24 -4.61 -0.04 5.46
N LEU A 25 -3.59 -0.25 4.63
CA LEU A 25 -2.27 0.38 4.83
C LEU A 25 -2.34 1.92 4.83
N PRO A 26 -2.97 2.60 3.86
CA PRO A 26 -3.19 4.05 3.92
C PRO A 26 -3.87 4.53 5.20
N VAL A 27 -4.92 3.83 5.64
CA VAL A 27 -5.67 4.20 6.83
C VAL A 27 -4.81 4.03 8.07
N VAL A 28 -4.18 2.87 8.26
CA VAL A 28 -3.31 2.58 9.40
C VAL A 28 -2.12 3.52 9.44
N LEU A 29 -1.42 3.72 8.32
CA LEU A 29 -0.24 4.59 8.26
C LEU A 29 -0.60 6.06 8.49
N SER A 30 -1.75 6.53 7.97
CA SER A 30 -2.21 7.89 8.22
C SER A 30 -2.60 8.12 9.69
N LEU A 31 -3.24 7.14 10.33
CA LEU A 31 -3.53 7.17 11.77
C LEU A 31 -2.25 7.18 12.62
N LEU A 32 -1.30 6.29 12.32
CA LEU A 32 -0.01 6.26 13.01
C LEU A 32 0.76 7.58 12.80
N ALA A 33 0.65 8.19 11.62
CA ALA A 33 1.27 9.49 11.33
C ALA A 33 0.60 10.62 12.12
N LYS A 34 -0.73 10.54 12.31
CA LYS A 34 -1.50 11.50 13.10
C LYS A 34 -1.11 11.47 14.58
N VAL A 35 -0.81 10.29 15.12
CA VAL A 35 -0.34 10.12 16.51
C VAL A 35 1.16 10.39 16.66
N GLY A 36 1.89 10.58 15.55
CA GLY A 36 3.33 10.87 15.55
C GLY A 36 4.24 9.64 15.68
N ILE A 37 3.70 8.42 15.59
CA ILE A 37 4.46 7.16 15.67
C ILE A 37 5.29 6.95 14.39
N VAL A 38 4.75 7.34 13.24
CA VAL A 38 5.45 7.27 11.95
C VAL A 38 5.58 8.64 11.34
N THR A 39 6.73 8.92 10.74
CA THR A 39 6.99 10.16 10.00
C THR A 39 7.04 9.88 8.51
N ALA A 40 6.67 10.89 7.72
CA ALA A 40 6.77 10.80 6.26
C ALA A 40 8.18 10.44 5.79
N ASP A 41 9.23 10.98 6.43
CA ASP A 41 10.62 10.67 6.08
C ASP A 41 11.01 9.24 6.46
N GLY A 42 10.49 8.71 7.57
CA GLY A 42 10.65 7.30 7.92
C GLY A 42 10.02 6.36 6.89
N LEU A 43 8.80 6.69 6.44
CA LEU A 43 8.10 5.93 5.40
C LEU A 43 8.81 6.03 4.03
N LYS A 44 9.35 7.19 3.68
CA LYS A 44 10.18 7.37 2.46
C LYS A 44 11.44 6.53 2.49
N LYS A 45 12.16 6.48 3.63
CA LYS A 45 13.33 5.60 3.80
C LYS A 45 12.98 4.13 3.63
N LYS A 46 11.76 3.72 4.01
CA LYS A 46 11.27 2.34 3.90
C LYS A 46 10.63 1.96 2.55
N ARG A 47 10.65 2.83 1.53
CA ARG A 47 10.11 2.54 0.18
C ARG A 47 10.59 1.20 -0.40
N ARG A 48 11.89 0.91 -0.25
CA ARG A 48 12.49 -0.34 -0.74
C ARG A 48 11.84 -1.58 -0.09
N TYR A 49 11.52 -1.52 1.21
CA TYR A 49 10.84 -2.61 1.89
C TYR A 49 9.39 -2.76 1.43
N ALA A 50 8.67 -1.67 1.22
CA ALA A 50 7.29 -1.71 0.71
C ALA A 50 7.21 -2.33 -0.69
N ILE A 51 8.16 -2.00 -1.58
CA ILE A 51 8.27 -2.61 -2.90
C ILE A 51 8.50 -4.11 -2.77
N VAL A 52 9.47 -4.55 -1.95
CA VAL A 52 9.73 -5.99 -1.75
C VAL A 52 8.50 -6.72 -1.19
N ILE A 53 7.83 -6.14 -0.18
CA ILE A 53 6.60 -6.72 0.39
C ILE A 53 5.49 -6.83 -0.66
N ALA A 54 5.31 -5.82 -1.51
CA ALA A 54 4.32 -5.84 -2.58
C ALA A 54 4.61 -6.96 -3.60
N PHE A 55 5.88 -7.14 -3.99
CA PHE A 55 6.28 -8.23 -4.90
C PHE A 55 6.14 -9.61 -4.26
N VAL A 56 6.46 -9.76 -2.97
CA VAL A 56 6.29 -11.02 -2.22
C VAL A 56 4.80 -11.35 -2.07
N ALA A 57 3.97 -10.38 -1.68
CA ALA A 57 2.52 -10.55 -1.61
C ALA A 57 1.96 -10.94 -2.98
N ALA A 58 2.42 -10.28 -4.04
CA ALA A 58 2.00 -10.61 -5.39
C ALA A 58 2.41 -12.05 -5.78
N ALA A 59 3.64 -12.46 -5.51
CA ALA A 59 4.12 -13.82 -5.79
C ALA A 59 3.35 -14.93 -5.04
N ILE A 60 2.82 -14.63 -3.84
CA ILE A 60 2.02 -15.58 -3.07
C ILE A 60 0.59 -15.68 -3.65
N LEU A 61 0.04 -14.57 -4.12
CA LEU A 61 -1.35 -14.49 -4.54
C LEU A 61 -1.56 -14.86 -6.01
N THR A 62 -0.66 -14.44 -6.90
CA THR A 62 -0.69 -14.80 -8.31
C THR A 62 0.12 -16.07 -8.55
N PRO A 63 -0.20 -16.87 -9.59
CA PRO A 63 0.76 -17.84 -10.12
C PRO A 63 2.09 -17.13 -10.47
N PRO A 64 3.21 -17.86 -10.61
CA PRO A 64 4.55 -17.31 -10.89
C PRO A 64 4.66 -16.81 -12.35
N ASP A 65 3.75 -15.92 -12.74
CA ASP A 65 3.72 -15.20 -14.00
C ASP A 65 4.15 -13.74 -13.76
N PRO A 66 5.25 -13.27 -14.36
CA PRO A 66 5.75 -11.90 -14.17
C PRO A 66 4.74 -10.82 -14.52
N LEU A 67 3.90 -11.03 -15.54
CA LEU A 67 2.93 -10.02 -15.99
C LEU A 67 1.82 -9.83 -14.94
N SER A 68 1.22 -10.93 -14.48
CA SER A 68 0.19 -10.93 -13.44
C SER A 68 0.73 -10.40 -12.11
N GLN A 69 1.98 -10.74 -11.76
CA GLN A 69 2.62 -10.27 -10.54
C GLN A 69 2.86 -8.74 -10.56
N LEU A 70 3.30 -8.19 -11.71
CA LEU A 70 3.45 -6.74 -11.89
C LEU A 70 2.10 -6.03 -11.84
N ALA A 71 1.07 -6.60 -12.47
CA ALA A 71 -0.28 -6.05 -12.47
C ALA A 71 -0.85 -5.89 -11.05
N LEU A 72 -0.47 -6.78 -10.11
CA LEU A 72 -0.85 -6.71 -8.70
C LEU A 72 0.12 -5.87 -7.84
N ALA A 73 1.42 -5.89 -8.13
CA ALA A 73 2.42 -5.16 -7.35
C ALA A 73 2.32 -3.63 -7.55
N ILE A 74 2.12 -3.17 -8.80
CA ILE A 74 1.98 -1.75 -9.15
C ILE A 74 0.93 -1.04 -8.28
N PRO A 75 -0.32 -1.53 -8.19
CA PRO A 75 -1.34 -0.86 -7.40
C PRO A 75 -1.04 -0.86 -5.89
N ILE A 76 -0.46 -1.93 -5.34
CA ILE A 76 -0.05 -1.96 -3.93
C ILE A 76 1.02 -0.90 -3.65
N ILE A 77 2.00 -0.77 -4.54
CA ILE A 77 3.04 0.26 -4.44
C ILE A 77 2.42 1.65 -4.53
N LEU A 78 1.44 1.84 -5.42
CA LEU A 78 0.72 3.10 -5.57
C LEU A 78 -0.05 3.47 -4.30
N LEU A 79 -0.73 2.51 -3.66
CA LEU A 79 -1.40 2.71 -2.37
C LEU A 79 -0.41 3.09 -1.27
N TYR A 80 0.76 2.47 -1.24
CA TYR A 80 1.81 2.84 -0.29
C TYR A 80 2.29 4.28 -0.52
N GLU A 81 2.42 4.71 -1.77
CA GLU A 81 2.80 6.08 -2.12
C GLU A 81 1.73 7.10 -1.69
N ILE A 82 0.44 6.77 -1.89
CA ILE A 82 -0.69 7.57 -1.37
C ILE A 82 -0.60 7.67 0.15
N SER A 83 -0.28 6.57 0.83
CA SER A 83 -0.13 6.53 2.30
C SER A 83 0.96 7.50 2.78
N ILE A 84 2.11 7.55 2.08
CA ILE A 84 3.18 8.51 2.35
C ILE A 84 2.68 9.94 2.17
N TYR A 85 1.95 10.21 1.08
CA TYR A 85 1.43 11.54 0.79
C TYR A 85 0.46 12.02 1.89
N CYS A 86 -0.44 11.14 2.34
CA CYS A 86 -1.32 11.42 3.48
C CYS A 86 -0.51 11.70 4.76
N ALA A 87 0.53 10.92 5.05
CA ALA A 87 1.40 11.15 6.21
C ALA A 87 2.15 12.50 6.13
N VAL A 88 2.59 12.93 4.94
CA VAL A 88 3.20 14.25 4.72
C VAL A 88 2.19 15.36 5.02
N LEU A 89 0.98 15.26 4.46
CA LEU A 89 -0.07 16.24 4.71
C LEU A 89 -0.35 16.37 6.21
N ILE A 90 -0.48 15.24 6.91
CA ILE A 90 -0.73 15.18 8.35
C ILE A 90 0.41 15.80 9.18
N GLY A 91 1.66 15.56 8.79
CA GLY A 91 2.82 16.16 9.43
C GLY A 91 2.88 17.68 9.29
N ARG A 92 2.45 18.23 8.13
CA ARG A 92 2.41 19.68 7.91
C ARG A 92 1.37 20.39 8.79
N GLN A 93 0.24 19.75 9.06
CA GLN A 93 -0.82 20.31 9.93
C GLN A 93 -0.34 20.49 11.37
N HIS A 94 0.40 19.51 11.90
CA HIS A 94 0.97 19.58 13.25
C HIS A 94 1.98 20.72 13.40
N ASN A 95 2.75 21.02 12.35
CA ASN A 95 3.72 22.11 12.38
C ASN A 95 3.04 23.49 12.30
N ASN A 96 1.93 23.61 11.57
CA ASN A 96 1.14 24.86 11.49
C ASN A 96 0.34 25.14 12.76
N ALA A 97 -0.22 24.12 13.43
CA ALA A 97 -0.99 24.30 14.66
C ALA A 97 -0.13 24.83 15.82
N ARG A 98 1.14 24.41 15.91
CA ARG A 98 2.12 24.97 16.87
C ARG A 98 2.59 26.38 16.53
N ALA A 99 2.50 26.80 15.27
CA ALA A 99 2.88 28.14 14.83
C ALA A 99 1.74 29.17 15.01
N SER A 100 0.49 28.72 15.17
CA SER A 100 -0.63 29.59 15.55
C SER A 100 -0.74 29.81 17.06
N ASP A 101 -0.09 28.97 17.87
CA ASP A 101 -0.04 29.08 19.34
C ASP A 101 1.21 29.82 19.87
N ALA A 102 2.07 30.34 18.98
CA ALA A 102 3.31 31.07 19.30
C ALA A 102 3.28 32.49 18.72
#